data_AF-A0A379Z1E7-F1
#
_entry.id   AF-A0A379Z1E7-F1
#
_cell.length_a   1.000
_cell.length_b   1.000
_cell.length_c   1.000
_cell.angle_alpha   90.00
_cell.angle_beta   90.00
_cell.angle_gamma   90.00
#
_symmetry.space_group_name_H-M   'P 1'
#
loop_
_entity.id
_entity.type
_entity.pdbx_description
1 polymer ?
#
loop_
_entity_poly.entity_id
_entity_poly.type
_entity_poly.pdbx_seq_one_letter_code
_entity_poly.pdbx_strand_id
1 'polypeptide(L)'
;MTQWRDLQALIDAAPIGKTQWRVIICCFLVVMLDGFDTAAIGFIAPDIRAQWQLTAGELAPLFGAGLLGLTAGALLCGPLADRFGRKRVIELCVALFGALSLISAFSPDLSTLVVLRFLTGLGLGGAMPNTITMTSEYLPGSPPWRAGHADVLRFHARFSPWAGSSAPNWCR
;
A
#
# COMPACT_ATOMS: atom_id res chain seq x y z
N MET A 1 14.74 35.41 -6.44
CA MET A 1 13.84 34.48 -5.72
C MET A 1 12.49 34.24 -6.42
N THR A 2 12.23 34.81 -7.60
CA THR A 2 10.98 34.63 -8.37
C THR A 2 10.97 33.40 -9.28
N GLN A 3 12.12 33.02 -9.83
CA GLN A 3 12.26 31.91 -10.79
C GLN A 3 11.80 30.53 -10.27
N TRP A 4 11.89 30.30 -8.96
CA TRP A 4 11.43 29.05 -8.32
C TRP A 4 9.91 28.96 -8.18
N ARG A 5 9.20 30.10 -8.13
CA ARG A 5 7.73 30.09 -8.06
C ARG A 5 7.10 29.78 -9.42
N ASP A 6 7.71 30.29 -10.50
CA ASP A 6 7.25 30.03 -11.86
C ASP A 6 7.51 28.58 -12.30
N LEU A 7 8.61 27.97 -11.86
CA LEU A 7 8.92 26.57 -12.16
C LEU A 7 7.95 25.60 -11.46
N GLN A 8 7.61 25.88 -10.20
CA GLN A 8 6.59 25.14 -9.47
C GLN A 8 5.21 25.30 -10.12
N ALA A 9 4.83 26.51 -10.53
CA ALA A 9 3.57 26.76 -11.22
C ALA A 9 3.45 26.01 -12.57
N LEU A 10 4.56 25.83 -13.29
CA LEU A 10 4.62 25.07 -14.55
C LEU A 10 4.53 23.55 -14.33
N ILE A 11 5.10 23.03 -13.25
CA ILE A 11 4.99 21.62 -12.86
C ILE A 11 3.57 21.32 -12.35
N ASP A 12 2.99 22.24 -11.58
CA ASP A 12 1.63 22.16 -11.03
C ASP A 12 0.55 22.23 -12.12
N ALA A 13 0.85 22.89 -13.25
CA ALA A 13 -0.04 22.98 -14.41
C ALA A 13 0.02 21.77 -15.35
N ALA A 14 0.94 20.83 -15.12
CA ALA A 14 1.09 19.66 -15.98
C ALA A 14 -0.08 18.66 -15.77
N PRO A 15 -0.89 18.37 -16.80
CA PRO A 15 -2.01 17.44 -16.66
C PRO A 15 -1.50 16.01 -16.42
N ILE A 16 -2.22 15.24 -15.58
CA ILE A 16 -1.93 13.83 -15.32
C ILE A 16 -1.93 13.07 -16.64
N GLY A 17 -0.78 12.51 -17.02
CA GLY A 17 -0.63 11.81 -18.29
C GLY A 17 -1.47 10.53 -18.36
N LYS A 18 -1.86 10.11 -19.58
CA LYS A 18 -2.65 8.89 -19.81
C LYS A 18 -2.06 7.64 -19.13
N THR A 19 -0.73 7.54 -19.05
CA THR A 19 -0.07 6.40 -18.38
C THR A 19 -0.15 6.47 -16.85
N GLN A 20 -0.12 7.67 -16.24
CA GLN A 20 -0.35 7.81 -14.80
C GLN A 20 -1.78 7.39 -14.44
N TRP A 21 -2.77 7.81 -15.24
CA TRP A 21 -4.16 7.37 -15.05
C TRP A 21 -4.32 5.86 -15.11
N ARG A 22 -3.63 5.18 -16.04
CA ARG A 22 -3.61 3.71 -16.09
C ARG A 22 -3.05 3.11 -14.81
N VAL A 23 -1.91 3.60 -14.31
CA VAL A 23 -1.30 3.10 -13.07
C VAL A 23 -2.21 3.32 -11.87
N ILE A 24 -2.84 4.50 -11.75
CA ILE A 24 -3.78 4.82 -10.67
C ILE A 24 -4.98 3.88 -10.70
N ILE A 25 -5.61 3.68 -11.87
CA ILE A 25 -6.74 2.76 -12.03
C ILE A 25 -6.32 1.33 -11.69
N CYS A 26 -5.20 0.86 -12.22
CA CYS A 26 -4.71 -0.50 -11.95
C CYS A 26 -4.40 -0.70 -10.47
N CYS A 27 -3.78 0.28 -9.80
CA CYS A 27 -3.51 0.23 -8.37
C CYS A 27 -4.81 0.23 -7.55
N PHE A 28 -5.78 1.07 -7.91
CA PHE A 28 -7.08 1.10 -7.27
C PHE A 28 -7.80 -0.23 -7.39
N LEU A 29 -7.86 -0.80 -8.60
CA LEU A 29 -8.47 -2.11 -8.85
C LEU A 29 -7.79 -3.21 -8.06
N VAL A 30 -6.46 -3.20 -7.98
CA VAL A 30 -5.70 -4.18 -7.18
C VAL A 30 -6.01 -4.08 -5.70
N VAL A 31 -5.98 -2.88 -5.11
CA VAL A 31 -6.29 -2.69 -3.69
C VAL A 31 -7.74 -3.07 -3.39
N MET A 32 -8.66 -2.75 -4.29
CA MET A 32 -10.07 -3.15 -4.16
C MET A 32 -10.23 -4.67 -4.20
N LEU A 33 -9.57 -5.34 -5.15
CA LEU A 33 -9.60 -6.79 -5.30
C LEU A 33 -8.96 -7.49 -4.08
N ASP A 34 -7.84 -6.98 -3.58
CA ASP A 34 -7.15 -7.49 -2.39
C ASP A 34 -8.02 -7.39 -1.13
N GLY A 35 -8.67 -6.24 -0.95
CA GLY A 35 -9.61 -6.02 0.16
C GLY A 35 -10.82 -6.95 0.07
N PHE A 36 -11.38 -7.12 -1.14
CA PHE A 36 -12.48 -8.06 -1.37
C PHE A 36 -12.06 -9.50 -1.09
N ASP A 37 -10.89 -9.92 -1.56
CA ASP A 37 -10.39 -11.27 -1.36
C ASP A 37 -10.11 -11.56 0.12
N THR A 38 -9.47 -10.64 0.84
CA THR A 38 -9.23 -10.77 2.28
C THR A 38 -10.55 -10.85 3.07
N ALA A 39 -11.58 -10.09 2.67
CA ALA A 39 -12.90 -10.18 3.26
C ALA A 39 -13.58 -11.53 2.94
N ALA A 40 -13.52 -11.98 1.69
CA ALA A 40 -14.08 -13.26 1.26
C ALA A 40 -13.47 -14.45 2.01
N ILE A 41 -12.14 -14.48 2.16
CA ILE A 41 -11.43 -15.49 2.97
C ILE A 41 -11.91 -15.46 4.42
N GLY A 42 -12.13 -14.28 5.00
CA GLY A 42 -12.68 -14.15 6.35
C GLY A 42 -14.07 -14.79 6.49
N PHE A 43 -14.93 -14.66 5.48
CA PHE A 43 -16.25 -15.30 5.45
C PHE A 43 -16.19 -16.81 5.24
N ILE A 44 -15.28 -17.28 4.39
CA ILE A 44 -15.16 -18.70 4.00
C ILE A 44 -14.26 -19.49 4.98
N ALA A 45 -13.50 -18.83 5.84
CA ALA A 45 -12.65 -19.44 6.86
C ALA A 45 -13.32 -20.55 7.70
N PRO A 46 -14.55 -20.39 8.24
CA PRO A 46 -15.23 -21.46 8.97
C PRO A 46 -15.56 -22.68 8.09
N ASP A 47 -15.87 -22.48 6.81
CA ASP A 47 -16.17 -23.57 5.86
C ASP A 47 -14.89 -24.31 5.44
N ILE A 48 -13.79 -23.59 5.19
CA ILE A 48 -12.46 -24.20 4.93
C ILE A 48 -12.04 -25.06 6.11
N ARG A 49 -12.28 -24.56 7.33
CA ARG A 49 -12.00 -25.29 8.56
C ARG A 49 -12.78 -26.60 8.64
N ALA A 50 -14.05 -26.59 8.23
CA ALA A 50 -14.90 -27.78 8.22
C ALA A 50 -14.52 -28.78 7.11
N GLN A 51 -14.20 -28.30 5.90
CA GLN A 51 -13.86 -29.15 4.75
C GLN A 51 -12.48 -29.80 4.87
N TRP A 52 -11.48 -29.06 5.36
CA TRP A 52 -10.11 -29.55 5.50
C TRP A 52 -9.80 -30.09 6.90
N GLN A 53 -10.81 -30.16 7.79
CA GLN A 53 -10.69 -30.63 9.18
C GLN A 53 -9.57 -29.94 9.98
N LEU A 54 -9.43 -28.62 9.76
CA LEU A 54 -8.39 -27.83 10.38
C LEU A 54 -8.84 -27.27 11.73
N THR A 55 -7.89 -26.91 12.57
CA THR A 55 -8.12 -26.14 13.80
C THR A 55 -8.04 -24.63 13.53
N ALA A 56 -8.64 -23.80 14.38
CA ALA A 56 -8.60 -22.34 14.22
C ALA A 56 -7.16 -21.77 14.23
N GLY A 57 -6.24 -22.44 14.94
CA GLY A 57 -4.83 -22.06 14.98
C GLY A 57 -4.10 -22.26 13.66
N GLU A 58 -4.50 -23.25 12.86
CA GLU A 58 -3.88 -23.56 11.56
C GLU A 58 -4.26 -22.57 10.45
N LEU A 59 -5.33 -21.79 10.63
CA LEU A 59 -5.69 -20.69 9.75
C LEU A 59 -4.93 -19.39 10.06
N ALA A 60 -4.33 -19.26 11.25
CA ALA A 60 -3.61 -18.05 11.63
C ALA A 60 -2.42 -17.70 10.69
N PRO A 61 -1.61 -18.68 10.22
CA PRO A 61 -0.56 -18.44 9.23
C PRO A 61 -1.07 -17.84 7.92
N LEU A 62 -2.32 -18.08 7.52
CA LEU A 62 -2.91 -17.53 6.31
C LEU A 62 -2.89 -16.00 6.30
N PHE A 63 -3.39 -15.42 7.39
CA PHE A 63 -3.43 -13.97 7.58
C PHE A 63 -2.05 -13.42 7.96
N GLY A 64 -1.30 -14.15 8.79
CA GLY A 64 0.04 -13.77 9.21
C GLY A 64 1.03 -13.68 8.04
N ALA A 65 1.01 -14.65 7.13
CA ALA A 65 1.87 -14.69 5.96
C ALA A 65 1.61 -13.51 5.01
N GLY A 66 0.36 -13.09 4.85
CA GLY A 66 0.03 -11.87 4.08
C GLY A 66 0.65 -10.61 4.69
N LEU A 67 0.51 -10.43 6.01
CA LEU A 67 1.12 -9.29 6.73
C LEU A 67 2.66 -9.32 6.70
N LEU A 68 3.25 -10.49 6.88
CA LEU A 68 4.71 -10.66 6.78
C LEU A 68 5.20 -10.38 5.37
N GLY A 69 4.47 -10.85 4.34
CA GLY A 69 4.76 -10.56 2.93
C GLY A 69 4.71 -9.07 2.65
N LEU A 70 3.66 -8.36 3.10
CA LEU A 70 3.55 -6.90 2.98
C LEU A 70 4.74 -6.18 3.62
N THR A 71 5.11 -6.58 4.83
CA THR A 71 6.23 -5.99 5.58
C THR A 71 7.55 -6.20 4.84
N ALA A 72 7.82 -7.43 4.40
CA ALA A 72 9.01 -7.77 3.64
C ALA A 72 9.05 -7.05 2.29
N GLY A 73 7.91 -6.97 1.60
CA GLY A 73 7.77 -6.33 0.29
C GLY A 73 8.05 -4.83 0.35
N ALA A 74 7.56 -4.16 1.39
CA ALA A 74 7.82 -2.75 1.63
C ALA A 74 9.32 -2.46 1.85
N LEU A 75 10.01 -3.31 2.61
CA LEU A 75 11.45 -3.17 2.87
C LEU A 75 12.29 -3.41 1.62
N LEU A 76 11.94 -4.42 0.82
CA LEU A 76 12.69 -4.80 -0.37
C LEU A 76 12.47 -3.83 -1.55
N CYS A 77 11.26 -3.30 -1.69
CA CYS A 77 10.91 -2.45 -2.82
C CYS A 77 11.41 -1.01 -2.70
N GLY A 78 11.82 -0.54 -1.52
CA GLY A 78 12.42 0.79 -1.37
C GLY A 78 13.68 0.97 -2.24
N PRO A 79 14.76 0.20 -1.99
CA PRO A 79 15.98 0.28 -2.80
C PRO A 79 15.76 -0.08 -4.28
N LEU A 80 14.82 -0.99 -4.55
CA LEU A 80 14.50 -1.45 -5.90
C LEU A 80 13.83 -0.34 -6.73
N ALA A 81 12.94 0.43 -6.11
CA ALA A 81 12.25 1.55 -6.75
C ALA A 81 13.20 2.70 -7.10
N ASP A 82 14.19 2.96 -6.26
CA ASP A 82 15.19 3.99 -6.50
C ASP A 82 16.16 3.62 -7.63
N ARG A 83 16.41 2.32 -7.87
CA ARG A 83 17.36 1.85 -8.89
C ARG A 83 16.73 1.60 -10.27
N PHE A 84 15.51 1.08 -10.33
CA PHE A 84 14.85 0.68 -11.60
C PHE A 84 13.83 1.71 -12.12
N GLY A 85 13.56 2.75 -11.33
CA GLY A 85 12.57 3.79 -11.63
C GLY A 85 11.19 3.43 -11.06
N ARG A 86 10.68 4.30 -10.19
CA ARG A 86 9.43 4.12 -9.42
C ARG A 86 8.23 3.65 -10.24
N LYS A 87 8.04 4.20 -11.44
CA LYS A 87 6.90 3.86 -12.31
C LYS A 87 6.90 2.39 -12.75
N ARG A 88 8.05 1.85 -13.17
CA ARG A 88 8.16 0.47 -13.65
C ARG A 88 7.99 -0.53 -12.51
N VAL A 89 8.49 -0.19 -11.33
CA VAL A 89 8.35 -1.04 -10.14
C VAL A 89 6.88 -1.15 -9.72
N ILE A 90 6.13 -0.05 -9.73
CA ILE A 90 4.68 -0.09 -9.42
C ILE A 90 3.93 -0.96 -10.44
N GLU A 91 4.20 -0.80 -11.74
CA GLU A 91 3.57 -1.62 -12.79
C GLU A 91 3.87 -3.12 -12.60
N LEU A 92 5.12 -3.47 -12.29
CA LEU A 92 5.52 -4.86 -12.02
C LEU A 92 4.87 -5.42 -10.75
N CYS A 93 4.87 -4.67 -9.65
CA CYS A 93 4.22 -5.06 -8.40
C CYS A 93 2.72 -5.34 -8.60
N VAL A 94 2.03 -4.45 -9.33
CA VAL A 94 0.62 -4.59 -9.65
C VAL A 94 0.35 -5.80 -10.55
N ALA A 95 1.18 -6.03 -11.56
CA ALA A 95 1.06 -7.20 -12.44
C ALA A 95 1.31 -8.51 -11.69
N LEU A 96 2.35 -8.56 -10.85
CA LEU A 96 2.66 -9.71 -10.00
C LEU A 96 1.53 -10.02 -9.03
N PHE A 97 1.00 -9.00 -8.36
CA PHE A 97 -0.13 -9.16 -7.45
C PHE A 97 -1.35 -9.73 -8.18
N GLY A 98 -1.73 -9.14 -9.32
CA GLY A 98 -2.90 -9.59 -10.09
C GLY A 98 -2.76 -11.04 -10.57
N ALA A 99 -1.57 -11.42 -11.05
CA ALA A 99 -1.30 -12.79 -11.47
C ALA A 99 -1.35 -13.79 -10.30
N LEU A 100 -0.72 -13.45 -9.17
CA LEU A 100 -0.71 -14.31 -7.98
C LEU A 100 -2.09 -14.42 -7.34
N SER A 101 -2.90 -13.36 -7.36
CA SER A 101 -4.29 -13.38 -6.90
C SER A 101 -5.15 -14.31 -7.77
N LEU A 102 -5.01 -14.25 -9.09
CA LEU A 102 -5.69 -15.20 -9.99
C LEU A 102 -5.26 -16.65 -9.73
N ILE A 103 -3.98 -16.91 -9.51
CA ILE A 103 -3.47 -18.25 -9.18
C ILE A 103 -4.00 -18.72 -7.82
N SER A 104 -4.17 -17.80 -6.86
CA SER A 104 -4.72 -18.11 -5.52
C SER A 104 -6.14 -18.65 -5.59
N ALA A 105 -6.95 -18.23 -6.57
CA ALA A 105 -8.30 -18.76 -6.77
C ALA A 105 -8.32 -20.26 -7.14
N PHE A 106 -7.20 -20.80 -7.66
CA PHE A 106 -7.06 -22.20 -8.04
C PHE A 106 -6.24 -23.03 -7.04
N SER A 107 -5.91 -22.50 -5.85
CA SER A 107 -5.07 -23.23 -4.89
C SER A 107 -5.82 -24.44 -4.31
N PRO A 108 -5.23 -25.66 -4.36
CA PRO A 108 -5.91 -26.88 -3.90
C PRO A 108 -5.74 -27.16 -2.40
N ASP A 109 -4.79 -26.50 -1.73
CA ASP A 109 -4.40 -26.78 -0.35
C ASP A 109 -4.06 -25.51 0.44
N LEU A 110 -4.15 -25.59 1.77
CA LEU A 110 -3.91 -24.46 2.68
C LEU A 110 -2.48 -23.94 2.57
N SER A 111 -1.48 -24.83 2.49
CA SER A 111 -0.07 -24.44 2.40
C SER A 111 0.21 -23.59 1.17
N THR A 112 -0.31 -23.98 0.01
CA THR A 112 -0.22 -23.24 -1.24
C THR A 112 -0.92 -21.89 -1.09
N LEU A 113 -2.08 -21.83 -0.44
CA LEU A 113 -2.79 -20.57 -0.19
C LEU A 113 -1.97 -19.63 0.71
N VAL A 114 -1.33 -20.14 1.76
CA VAL A 114 -0.42 -19.38 2.65
C VAL A 114 0.79 -18.84 1.89
N VAL A 115 1.43 -19.66 1.05
CA VAL A 115 2.60 -19.24 0.25
C VAL A 115 2.20 -18.18 -0.77
N LEU A 116 1.08 -18.39 -1.47
CA LEU A 116 0.56 -17.41 -2.42
C LEU A 116 0.20 -16.11 -1.71
N ARG A 117 -0.36 -16.15 -0.50
CA ARG A 117 -0.60 -14.96 0.33
C ARG A 117 0.66 -14.20 0.70
N PHE A 118 1.72 -14.93 1.04
CA PHE A 118 3.01 -14.31 1.30
C PHE A 118 3.52 -13.59 0.04
N LEU A 119 3.42 -14.23 -1.12
CA LEU A 119 3.87 -13.67 -2.40
C LEU A 119 3.02 -12.48 -2.87
N THR A 120 1.69 -12.52 -2.71
CA THR A 120 0.82 -11.38 -3.02
C THR A 120 1.13 -10.20 -2.10
N GLY A 121 1.29 -10.45 -0.80
CA GLY A 121 1.73 -9.45 0.17
C GLY A 121 3.09 -8.84 -0.21
N LEU A 122 4.05 -9.67 -0.63
CA LEU A 122 5.37 -9.21 -1.10
C LEU A 122 5.26 -8.25 -2.28
N GLY A 123 4.39 -8.56 -3.25
CA GLY A 123 4.16 -7.70 -4.42
C GLY A 123 3.49 -6.37 -4.04
N LEU A 124 2.48 -6.41 -3.17
CA LEU A 124 1.67 -5.23 -2.84
C LEU A 124 2.38 -4.29 -1.83
N GLY A 125 3.19 -4.83 -0.92
CA GLY A 125 3.91 -4.08 0.11
C GLY A 125 4.84 -3.01 -0.46
N GLY A 126 5.39 -3.24 -1.64
CA GLY A 126 6.22 -2.26 -2.36
C GLY A 126 5.48 -1.22 -3.16
N ALA A 127 4.21 -1.46 -3.51
CA ALA A 127 3.44 -0.55 -4.35
C ALA A 127 2.93 0.66 -3.57
N MET A 128 2.38 0.44 -2.36
CA MET A 128 1.78 1.50 -1.53
C MET A 128 2.72 2.66 -1.16
N PRO A 129 3.95 2.44 -0.63
CA PRO A 129 4.83 3.55 -0.28
C PRO A 129 5.27 4.31 -1.53
N ASN A 130 5.54 3.61 -2.63
CA ASN A 130 5.98 4.22 -3.88
C ASN A 130 4.88 5.05 -4.56
N THR A 131 3.62 4.62 -4.51
CA THR A 131 2.49 5.41 -5.00
C THR A 131 2.25 6.64 -4.14
N ILE A 132 2.39 6.55 -2.81
CA ILE A 132 2.31 7.70 -1.91
C ILE A 132 3.42 8.71 -2.23
N THR A 133 4.67 8.26 -2.40
CA THR A 133 5.78 9.18 -2.71
C THR A 133 5.62 9.83 -4.08
N MET A 134 5.24 9.06 -5.11
CA MET A 134 4.93 9.64 -6.42
C MET A 134 3.80 10.67 -6.31
N THR A 135 2.71 10.34 -5.61
CA THR A 135 1.60 11.28 -5.42
C THR A 135 2.08 12.56 -4.72
N SER A 136 2.97 12.46 -3.74
CA SER A 136 3.54 13.63 -3.05
C SER A 136 4.47 14.49 -3.93
N GLU A 137 5.15 13.88 -4.90
CA GLU A 137 6.03 14.57 -5.86
C GLU A 137 5.25 15.23 -7.00
N TYR A 138 4.07 14.70 -7.34
CA TYR A 138 3.19 15.24 -8.39
C TYR A 138 2.04 16.11 -7.83
N LEU A 139 1.88 16.19 -6.51
CA LEU A 139 0.88 17.06 -5.88
C LEU A 139 1.40 18.51 -5.87
N PRO A 140 0.67 19.47 -6.44
CA PRO A 140 0.97 20.89 -6.25
C PRO A 140 1.04 21.22 -4.77
N GLY A 141 1.94 22.13 -4.39
CA GLY A 141 2.33 22.40 -3.00
C GLY A 141 1.18 22.81 -2.04
N SER A 142 -0.04 23.05 -2.53
CA SER A 142 -1.19 23.40 -1.69
C SER A 142 -2.54 23.25 -2.40
N PRO A 143 -3.18 22.07 -2.39
CA PRO A 143 -4.60 21.99 -2.68
C PRO A 143 -5.44 22.34 -1.43
N PRO A 144 -6.62 22.98 -1.58
CA PRO A 144 -7.45 23.48 -0.47
C PRO A 144 -7.96 22.39 0.49
N TRP A 145 -7.89 21.10 0.13
CA TRP A 145 -8.25 19.98 1.02
C TRP A 145 -7.16 19.66 2.08
N ARG A 146 -5.97 20.28 2.01
CA ARG A 146 -4.91 20.14 3.03
C ARG A 146 -5.29 20.64 4.43
N ALA A 147 -6.42 21.33 4.60
CA ALA A 147 -6.96 21.61 5.93
C ALA A 147 -7.27 20.32 6.72
N GLY A 148 -7.62 19.21 6.05
CA GLY A 148 -7.97 17.95 6.72
C GLY A 148 -6.78 17.06 7.15
N HIS A 149 -5.62 17.15 6.49
CA HIS A 149 -4.43 16.34 6.87
C HIS A 149 -3.76 16.84 8.17
N ALA A 150 -3.88 18.14 8.46
CA ALA A 150 -3.51 18.67 9.77
C ALA A 150 -4.39 18.09 10.88
N ASP A 151 -5.66 17.77 10.59
CA ASP A 151 -6.56 17.13 11.55
C ASP A 151 -6.22 15.66 11.79
N VAL A 152 -5.75 14.90 10.79
CA VAL A 152 -5.32 13.50 10.97
C VAL A 152 -4.05 13.41 11.83
N LEU A 153 -3.09 14.31 11.61
CA LEU A 153 -1.89 14.39 12.46
C LEU A 153 -2.22 14.89 13.88
N ARG A 154 -3.21 15.79 14.03
CA ARG A 154 -3.75 16.20 15.35
C ARG A 154 -4.53 15.07 16.03
N PHE A 155 -5.22 14.22 15.27
CA PHE A 155 -5.92 13.05 15.79
C PHE A 155 -4.93 12.02 16.34
N HIS A 156 -3.83 11.76 15.62
CA HIS A 156 -2.74 10.91 16.11
C HIS A 156 -2.04 11.52 17.35
N ALA A 157 -1.84 12.84 17.37
CA ALA A 157 -1.26 13.53 18.52
C ALA A 157 -2.19 13.54 19.76
N ARG A 158 -3.51 13.41 19.56
CA ARG A 158 -4.50 13.36 20.65
C ARG A 158 -4.64 11.97 21.29
N PHE A 159 -4.16 10.92 20.63
CA PHE A 159 -4.19 9.54 21.13
C PHE A 159 -2.83 9.02 21.64
N SER A 160 -1.78 9.83 21.65
CA SER A 160 -0.52 9.49 22.34
C SER A 160 -0.64 9.84 23.83
N PRO A 161 -0.60 8.87 24.76
CA PRO A 161 -0.56 9.14 26.21
C PRO A 161 0.76 9.78 26.68
N TRP A 162 1.69 10.03 25.75
CA TRP A 162 3.07 10.49 26.02
C TRP A 162 3.33 11.89 25.47
N ALA A 163 2.31 12.77 25.46
CA ALA A 163 2.45 14.19 25.15
C ALA A 163 2.57 15.06 26.42
N GLY A 164 3.25 14.52 27.44
CA GLY A 164 3.55 15.20 28.69
C GLY A 164 5.05 15.47 28.81
N SER A 165 5.41 16.75 28.82
CA SER A 165 6.74 17.33 29.09
C SER A 165 7.76 17.34 27.93
N SER A 166 8.19 18.57 27.61
CA SER A 166 9.41 18.96 26.87
C SER A 166 9.20 19.45 25.44
N ALA A 167 8.62 20.66 25.31
CA ALA A 167 8.79 21.48 24.10
C ALA A 167 10.17 22.19 24.16
N PRO A 168 11.06 22.03 23.17
CA PRO A 168 12.28 22.85 23.06
C PRO A 168 11.99 24.14 22.29
N ASN A 169 12.60 25.23 22.77
CA ASN A 169 12.33 26.62 22.41
C ASN A 169 13.06 27.04 21.12
N TRP A 170 12.54 26.66 19.95
CA TRP A 170 13.13 26.98 18.64
C TRP A 170 12.71 28.35 18.05
N CYS A 171 12.53 29.36 18.91
CA CYS A 171 12.35 30.76 18.49
C CYS A 171 13.14 31.71 19.40
N ARG A 172 14.47 31.66 19.30
CA ARG A 172 15.36 32.81 19.49
C ARG A 172 16.35 32.85 18.34
#